data_AF-A0A4Q9HT71-F1
#
_entry.id   AF-A0A4Q9HT71-F1
#
_cell.length_a   1.000
_cell.length_b   1.000
_cell.length_c   1.000
_cell.angle_alpha   90.00
_cell.angle_beta   90.00
_cell.angle_gamma   90.00
#
_symmetry.space_group_name_H-M   'P 1'
#
loop_
_entity.id
_entity.type
_entity.pdbx_description
1 polymer ?
#
loop_
_entity_poly.entity_id
_entity_poly.type
_entity_poly.pdbx_seq_one_letter_code
_entity_poly.pdbx_strand_id
1 'polypeptide(L)'
;MTVTTLPTALTDPRATIPSAPARTPDVVYVPAPDGAPADAPRVFTAISAVMRDAMPVGKDQRNEQQNYRFRGIDDVMSAMAGPLRAHGVFILPTIAEHQQQRDGKMTRTLITMRYRVYGPAGDCLVADVPGEAFDYADKATNKAQSAALKYLLFTLFMLPVDGRSIDDGDRHHPEPTPEHRAEQQQRQQQDRRQQRGQGQQQQRGPRPARKAVPEQAPARPRRDYLAETQAARSREEFDKVRADAVAAGAPEDYLARLDQVAAQKRAAAAEQPVEQRRGPIADAPRRAMEWTKDAPASEQPVDQDQERAAALGEMYDAARAAGLANRAEADETFANRHQCQPAESTVAQLREMRDDLLDAAKEASA
;
A
#
# COMPACT_ATOMS: atom_id res chain seq x y z
N MET A 1 35.19 16.04 -43.36
CA MET A 1 35.47 16.15 -41.91
C MET A 1 34.23 15.68 -41.18
N THR A 2 34.34 14.51 -40.57
CA THR A 2 33.31 13.84 -39.77
C THR A 2 33.19 14.54 -38.41
N VAL A 3 32.04 15.12 -38.12
CA VAL A 3 31.74 15.68 -36.80
C VAL A 3 30.88 14.67 -36.06
N THR A 4 31.54 13.87 -35.23
CA THR A 4 30.92 13.02 -34.22
C THR A 4 30.30 13.91 -33.15
N THR A 5 28.98 13.89 -33.01
CA THR A 5 28.26 14.53 -31.91
C THR A 5 28.25 13.62 -30.68
N LEU A 6 28.75 14.13 -29.55
CA LEU A 6 28.60 13.49 -28.23
C LEU A 6 27.19 13.79 -27.66
N PRO A 7 26.49 12.81 -27.08
CA PRO A 7 25.22 13.06 -26.40
C PRO A 7 25.49 13.69 -25.02
N THR A 8 24.92 14.87 -24.78
CA THR A 8 24.91 15.49 -23.43
C THR A 8 23.59 15.12 -22.76
N ALA A 9 23.63 14.15 -21.87
CA ALA A 9 22.58 13.90 -20.91
C ALA A 9 22.57 15.02 -19.86
N LEU A 10 21.46 15.75 -19.78
CA LEU A 10 21.10 16.63 -18.67
C LEU A 10 19.63 16.34 -18.29
N THR A 11 19.43 15.25 -17.56
CA THR A 11 18.33 15.10 -16.59
C THR A 11 18.59 16.11 -15.46
N ASP A 12 17.67 16.96 -15.03
CA ASP A 12 16.48 16.75 -14.16
C ASP A 12 15.95 18.20 -13.80
N PRO A 13 14.89 18.51 -13.00
CA PRO A 13 13.96 17.68 -12.23
C PRO A 13 12.51 18.23 -12.18
N ARG A 14 11.55 17.61 -12.88
CA ARG A 14 10.15 17.60 -12.45
C ARG A 14 9.54 16.27 -12.87
N ALA A 15 10.07 15.20 -12.26
CA ALA A 15 9.38 13.92 -12.24
C ALA A 15 7.99 14.16 -11.64
N THR A 16 6.98 14.22 -12.50
CA THR A 16 5.60 13.97 -12.12
C THR A 16 5.57 12.61 -11.46
N ILE A 17 5.39 12.59 -10.14
CA ILE A 17 5.08 11.36 -9.41
C ILE A 17 3.81 10.83 -10.08
N PRO A 18 3.83 9.66 -10.74
CA PRO A 18 2.61 9.10 -11.29
C PRO A 18 1.64 8.90 -10.13
N SER A 19 0.45 9.49 -10.23
CA SER A 19 -0.65 9.18 -9.32
C SER A 19 -0.95 7.70 -9.50
N ALA A 20 -0.52 6.89 -8.53
CA ALA A 20 -0.89 5.50 -8.45
C ALA A 20 -2.43 5.39 -8.52
N PRO A 21 -2.97 4.36 -9.20
CA PRO A 21 -4.41 4.14 -9.19
C PRO A 21 -4.90 4.01 -7.74
N ALA A 22 -6.10 4.52 -7.47
CA ALA A 22 -6.73 4.40 -6.15
C ALA A 22 -6.79 2.91 -5.77
N ARG A 23 -5.96 2.51 -4.79
CA ARG A 23 -6.01 1.16 -4.23
C ARG A 23 -7.36 0.95 -3.56
N THR A 24 -8.04 -0.14 -3.91
CA THR A 24 -9.12 -0.69 -3.10
C THR A 24 -8.63 -0.84 -1.66
N PRO A 25 -9.50 -0.68 -0.64
CA PRO A 25 -9.12 -1.03 0.73
C PRO A 25 -8.94 -2.55 0.79
N ASP A 26 -7.68 -2.99 0.65
CA ASP A 26 -7.22 -4.37 0.51
C ASP A 26 -7.22 -5.13 1.85
N VAL A 27 -8.29 -5.01 2.67
CA VAL A 27 -8.44 -5.92 3.81
C VAL A 27 -8.88 -7.27 3.26
N VAL A 28 -7.94 -8.20 3.17
CA VAL A 28 -8.17 -9.54 2.62
C VAL A 28 -8.17 -10.55 3.75
N TYR A 29 -9.25 -11.32 3.87
CA TYR A 29 -9.27 -12.52 4.71
C TYR A 29 -8.73 -13.71 3.94
N VAL A 30 -7.75 -14.40 4.53
CA VAL A 30 -7.23 -15.67 4.04
C VAL A 30 -7.74 -16.75 5.00
N PRO A 31 -8.54 -17.72 4.51
CA PRO A 31 -9.06 -18.78 5.36
C PRO A 31 -7.95 -19.67 5.89
N ALA A 32 -8.27 -20.40 6.95
CA ALA A 32 -7.37 -21.39 7.52
C ALA A 32 -7.12 -22.53 6.51
N PRO A 33 -5.96 -23.19 6.58
CA PRO A 33 -5.67 -24.35 5.76
C PRO A 33 -6.63 -25.51 6.05
N ASP A 34 -6.77 -26.40 5.08
CA ASP A 34 -7.50 -27.65 5.25
C ASP A 34 -6.87 -28.49 6.38
N GLY A 35 -7.72 -29.15 7.18
CA GLY A 35 -7.28 -29.91 8.34
C GLY A 35 -6.95 -29.06 9.58
N ALA A 36 -7.16 -27.74 9.54
CA ALA A 36 -7.07 -26.91 10.73
C ALA A 36 -8.04 -27.43 11.82
N PRO A 37 -7.62 -27.49 13.10
CA PRO A 37 -8.47 -27.97 14.18
C PRO A 37 -9.80 -27.21 14.23
N ALA A 38 -10.92 -27.94 14.26
CA ALA A 38 -12.25 -27.35 14.22
C ALA A 38 -12.58 -26.50 15.46
N ASP A 39 -11.90 -26.76 16.57
CA ASP A 39 -12.01 -26.07 17.85
C ASP A 39 -11.04 -24.88 17.99
N ALA A 40 -10.06 -24.73 17.10
CA ALA A 40 -9.14 -23.61 17.13
C ALA A 40 -9.88 -22.29 16.79
N PRO A 41 -9.74 -21.23 17.60
CA PRO A 41 -10.36 -19.94 17.31
C PRO A 41 -9.90 -19.37 15.97
N ARG A 42 -10.85 -18.92 15.16
CA ARG A 42 -10.56 -18.11 13.96
C ARG A 42 -10.03 -16.74 14.35
N VAL A 43 -9.31 -16.10 13.46
CA VAL A 43 -8.63 -14.81 13.68
C VAL A 43 -9.59 -13.72 14.20
N PHE A 44 -10.82 -13.66 13.70
CA PHE A 44 -11.82 -12.68 14.16
C PHE A 44 -12.22 -12.88 15.63
N THR A 45 -12.41 -14.14 16.03
CA THR A 45 -12.73 -14.52 17.42
C THR A 45 -11.54 -14.21 18.32
N ALA A 46 -10.32 -14.55 17.86
CA ALA A 46 -9.09 -14.28 18.61
C ALA A 46 -8.85 -12.77 18.77
N ILE A 47 -9.06 -11.96 17.72
CA ILE A 47 -8.99 -10.49 17.78
C ILE A 47 -9.99 -9.96 18.81
N SER A 48 -11.24 -10.43 18.80
CA SER A 48 -12.25 -9.99 19.77
C SER A 48 -11.83 -10.32 21.21
N ALA A 49 -11.21 -11.47 21.43
CA ALA A 49 -10.67 -11.86 22.73
C ALA A 49 -9.46 -11.00 23.15
N VAL A 50 -8.58 -10.66 22.20
CA VAL A 50 -7.46 -9.72 22.42
C VAL A 50 -7.99 -8.35 22.81
N MET A 51 -9.01 -7.83 22.11
CA MET A 51 -9.61 -6.52 22.42
C MET A 51 -10.17 -6.45 23.83
N ARG A 52 -10.79 -7.54 24.32
CA ARG A 52 -11.32 -7.63 25.68
C ARG A 52 -10.22 -7.52 26.73
N ASP A 53 -9.05 -8.09 26.45
CA ASP A 53 -7.96 -8.22 27.42
C ASP A 53 -6.89 -7.11 27.25
N ALA A 54 -7.01 -6.28 26.21
CA ALA A 54 -6.09 -5.19 25.91
C ALA A 54 -6.14 -4.07 26.95
N MET A 55 -4.96 -3.63 27.40
CA MET A 55 -4.83 -2.60 28.42
C MET A 55 -4.92 -1.18 27.83
N PRO A 56 -5.48 -0.20 28.55
CA PRO A 56 -5.49 1.19 28.10
C PRO A 56 -4.10 1.77 27.92
N VAL A 57 -3.92 2.58 26.87
CA VAL A 57 -2.65 3.28 26.60
C VAL A 57 -2.78 4.77 26.95
N GLY A 58 -1.93 5.24 27.87
CA GLY A 58 -1.85 6.64 28.31
C GLY A 58 -1.06 7.55 27.36
N LYS A 59 -1.17 8.87 27.55
CA LYS A 59 -0.34 9.90 26.88
C LYS A 59 0.88 10.24 27.74
N ASP A 60 1.70 9.24 28.03
CA ASP A 60 2.79 9.35 29.01
C ASP A 60 4.10 9.87 28.40
N GLN A 61 4.21 9.83 27.07
CA GLN A 61 5.40 10.31 26.37
C GLN A 61 5.28 11.80 26.03
N ARG A 62 6.41 12.51 25.99
CA ARG A 62 6.49 13.92 25.61
C ARG A 62 7.54 14.12 24.53
N ASN A 63 7.14 14.80 23.46
CA ASN A 63 8.08 15.31 22.47
C ASN A 63 8.60 16.65 22.99
N GLU A 64 9.85 16.70 23.46
CA GLU A 64 10.44 17.90 24.05
C GLU A 64 10.60 19.03 23.02
N GLN A 65 10.87 18.67 21.77
CA GLN A 65 11.03 19.63 20.69
C GLN A 65 9.72 20.35 20.42
N GLN A 66 8.65 19.61 20.10
CA GLN A 66 7.38 20.24 19.73
C GLN A 66 6.44 20.45 20.93
N ASN A 67 6.93 20.14 22.13
CA ASN A 67 6.26 20.29 23.41
C ASN A 67 4.82 19.74 23.45
N TYR A 68 4.60 18.54 22.91
CA TYR A 68 3.31 17.85 22.99
C TYR A 68 3.44 16.46 23.60
N ARG A 69 2.36 15.97 24.21
CA ARG A 69 2.27 14.61 24.74
C ARG A 69 1.70 13.64 23.73
N PHE A 70 2.22 12.42 23.71
CA PHE A 70 1.80 11.39 22.76
C PHE A 70 1.81 10.00 23.40
N ARG A 71 1.20 9.04 22.70
CA ARG A 71 1.25 7.62 23.06
C ARG A 71 2.44 6.96 22.34
N GLY A 72 3.37 6.39 23.06
CA GLY A 72 4.54 5.71 22.48
C GLY A 72 4.14 4.41 21.77
N ILE A 73 4.90 4.00 20.76
CA ILE A 73 4.74 2.65 20.18
C ILE A 73 5.11 1.59 21.20
N ASP A 74 6.10 1.82 22.06
CA ASP A 74 6.52 0.86 23.08
C ASP A 74 5.43 0.61 24.13
N ASP A 75 4.69 1.66 24.51
CA ASP A 75 3.54 1.55 25.42
C ASP A 75 2.42 0.72 24.77
N VAL A 76 2.16 0.95 23.48
CA VAL A 76 1.18 0.19 22.69
C VAL A 76 1.58 -1.28 22.58
N MET A 77 2.84 -1.56 22.24
CA MET A 77 3.37 -2.92 22.13
C MET A 77 3.29 -3.64 23.48
N SER A 78 3.62 -2.96 24.58
CA SER A 78 3.55 -3.51 25.93
C SER A 78 2.12 -3.86 26.34
N ALA A 79 1.15 -2.98 26.04
CA ALA A 79 -0.27 -3.22 26.30
C ALA A 79 -0.84 -4.41 25.51
N MET A 80 -0.30 -4.66 24.31
CA MET A 80 -0.77 -5.72 23.41
C MET A 80 -0.04 -7.06 23.59
N ALA A 81 1.20 -7.06 24.08
CA ALA A 81 2.05 -8.24 24.10
C ALA A 81 1.46 -9.41 24.91
N GLY A 82 0.87 -9.13 26.07
CA GLY A 82 0.19 -10.14 26.89
C GLY A 82 -1.04 -10.73 26.19
N PRO A 83 -2.03 -9.90 25.83
CA PRO A 83 -3.24 -10.33 25.12
C PRO A 83 -2.97 -11.12 23.84
N LEU A 84 -2.06 -10.64 22.98
CA LEU A 84 -1.70 -11.33 21.74
C LEU A 84 -1.17 -12.74 21.99
N ARG A 85 -0.27 -12.90 22.98
CA ARG A 85 0.25 -14.22 23.37
C ARG A 85 -0.82 -15.12 23.96
N ALA A 86 -1.70 -14.57 24.80
CA ALA A 86 -2.75 -15.34 25.45
C ALA A 86 -3.74 -15.97 24.45
N HIS A 87 -4.03 -15.26 23.34
CA HIS A 87 -4.99 -15.71 22.32
C HIS A 87 -4.35 -16.28 21.05
N GLY A 88 -3.03 -16.50 21.06
CA GLY A 88 -2.33 -17.10 19.92
C GLY A 88 -2.34 -16.24 18.65
N VAL A 89 -2.40 -14.91 18.80
CA VAL A 89 -2.38 -13.97 17.67
C VAL A 89 -0.96 -13.45 17.48
N PHE A 90 -0.45 -13.52 16.25
CA PHE A 90 0.82 -12.89 15.89
C PHE A 90 0.68 -12.08 14.59
N ILE A 91 1.57 -11.11 14.41
CA ILE A 91 1.51 -10.15 13.31
C ILE A 91 2.83 -10.20 12.55
N LEU A 92 2.77 -10.46 11.24
CA LEU A 92 3.92 -10.45 10.35
C LEU A 92 3.90 -9.21 9.44
N PRO A 93 4.83 -8.26 9.63
CA PRO A 93 4.96 -7.09 8.76
C PRO A 93 5.71 -7.39 7.46
N THR A 94 5.35 -6.72 6.38
CA THR A 94 6.07 -6.69 5.10
C THR A 94 5.97 -5.29 4.51
N ILE A 95 7.06 -4.74 3.97
CA ILE A 95 6.99 -3.47 3.23
C ILE A 95 6.44 -3.77 1.84
N ALA A 96 5.22 -3.32 1.54
CA ALA A 96 4.59 -3.49 0.22
C ALA A 96 5.02 -2.40 -0.77
N GLU A 97 5.20 -1.18 -0.29
CA GLU A 97 5.76 -0.07 -1.07
C GLU A 97 6.75 0.72 -0.22
N HIS A 98 7.80 1.24 -0.86
CA HIS A 98 8.79 2.07 -0.22
C HIS A 98 9.21 3.20 -1.15
N GLN A 99 9.00 4.44 -0.69
CA GLN A 99 9.47 5.63 -1.36
C GLN A 99 10.28 6.45 -0.36
N GLN A 100 11.48 6.83 -0.77
CA GLN A 100 12.36 7.64 0.06
C GLN A 100 12.92 8.79 -0.76
N GLN A 101 12.79 10.00 -0.22
CA GLN A 101 13.32 11.22 -0.82
C GLN A 101 14.25 11.89 0.18
N ARG A 102 15.44 12.27 -0.28
CA ARG A 102 16.40 13.04 0.52
C ARG A 102 16.40 14.50 0.06
N ASP A 103 16.18 15.41 0.99
CA ASP A 103 16.30 16.86 0.81
C ASP A 103 17.35 17.41 1.78
N GLY A 104 18.55 17.67 1.26
CA GLY A 104 19.71 18.00 2.07
C GLY A 104 20.05 16.90 3.08
N LYS A 105 20.01 17.24 4.37
CA LYS A 105 20.23 16.29 5.49
C LYS A 105 18.94 15.58 5.92
N MET A 106 17.78 15.99 5.44
CA MET A 106 16.50 15.40 5.79
C MET A 106 16.15 14.25 4.84
N THR A 107 15.72 13.13 5.39
CA THR A 107 15.15 12.01 4.66
C THR A 107 13.66 11.92 4.98
N ARG A 108 12.82 11.99 3.95
CA ARG A 108 11.39 11.67 4.02
C ARG A 108 11.18 10.25 3.51
N THR A 109 10.50 9.44 4.29
CA THR A 109 10.14 8.06 3.93
C THR A 109 8.63 7.89 3.98
N LEU A 110 8.06 7.41 2.87
CA LEU A 110 6.69 6.95 2.74
C LEU A 110 6.72 5.44 2.48
N ILE A 111 6.04 4.67 3.30
CA ILE A 111 5.90 3.22 3.13
C ILE A 111 4.44 2.82 3.17
N THR A 112 4.10 1.77 2.43
CA THR A 112 2.88 1.01 2.65
C THR A 112 3.27 -0.28 3.34
N MET A 113 2.89 -0.44 4.61
CA MET A 113 3.15 -1.65 5.37
C MET A 113 1.99 -2.62 5.22
N ARG A 114 2.27 -3.82 4.71
CA ARG A 114 1.34 -4.94 4.71
C ARG A 114 1.53 -5.75 5.98
N TYR A 115 0.47 -5.90 6.76
CA TYR A 115 0.46 -6.73 7.95
C TYR A 115 -0.41 -7.94 7.71
N ARG A 116 0.12 -9.12 8.05
CA ARG A 116 -0.67 -10.35 8.17
C ARG A 116 -0.87 -10.66 9.64
N VAL A 117 -2.11 -10.65 10.08
CA VAL A 117 -2.52 -10.96 11.46
C VAL A 117 -3.07 -12.36 11.47
N TYR A 118 -2.33 -13.29 12.07
CA TYR A 118 -2.68 -14.71 12.09
C TYR A 118 -3.46 -15.07 13.35
N GLY A 119 -4.52 -15.85 13.18
CA GLY A 119 -5.23 -16.51 14.26
C GLY A 119 -4.64 -17.90 14.58
N PRO A 120 -4.99 -18.49 15.74
CA PRO A 120 -4.48 -19.80 16.15
C PRO A 120 -4.95 -20.94 15.25
N ALA A 121 -6.02 -20.76 14.48
CA ALA A 121 -6.46 -21.73 13.48
C ALA A 121 -5.70 -21.65 12.15
N GLY A 122 -4.75 -20.71 12.00
CA GLY A 122 -3.94 -20.53 10.79
C GLY A 122 -4.57 -19.64 9.71
N ASP A 123 -5.79 -19.16 9.91
CA ASP A 123 -6.39 -18.10 9.09
C ASP A 123 -5.73 -16.74 9.39
N CYS A 124 -5.82 -15.80 8.45
CA CYS A 124 -5.26 -14.48 8.68
C CYS A 124 -6.03 -13.34 8.02
N LEU A 125 -5.86 -12.14 8.59
CA LEU A 125 -6.24 -10.88 7.97
C LEU A 125 -5.02 -10.17 7.42
N VAL A 126 -5.11 -9.74 6.18
CA VAL A 126 -4.11 -8.92 5.51
C VAL A 126 -4.61 -7.49 5.48
N ALA A 127 -3.81 -6.53 5.92
CA ALA A 127 -4.15 -5.11 5.86
C ALA A 127 -2.93 -4.28 5.47
N ASP A 128 -3.14 -3.33 4.55
CA ASP A 128 -2.13 -2.35 4.17
C ASP A 128 -2.34 -1.05 4.97
N VAL A 129 -1.30 -0.58 5.64
CA VAL A 129 -1.32 0.60 6.50
C VAL A 129 -0.19 1.55 6.09
N PRO A 130 -0.49 2.83 5.80
CA PRO A 130 0.53 3.79 5.44
C PRO A 130 1.42 4.14 6.65
N GLY A 131 2.71 4.33 6.38
CA GLY A 131 3.69 4.86 7.32
C GLY A 131 4.43 6.04 6.71
N GLU A 132 4.54 7.14 7.45
CA GLU A 132 5.31 8.31 7.05
C GLU A 132 6.29 8.69 8.17
N ALA A 133 7.51 9.07 7.78
CA ALA A 133 8.46 9.66 8.70
C ALA A 133 9.40 10.66 8.02
N PHE A 134 9.87 11.60 8.84
CA PHE A 134 10.97 12.50 8.53
C PHE A 134 12.11 12.25 9.53
N ASP A 135 13.33 12.15 9.04
CA ASP A 135 14.51 11.98 9.89
C ASP A 135 15.75 12.66 9.28
N TYR A 136 16.57 13.31 10.11
CA TYR A 136 17.79 13.98 9.68
C TYR A 136 19.01 13.04 9.60
N ALA A 137 18.83 11.75 9.92
CA ALA A 137 19.85 10.73 9.92
C ALA A 137 19.34 9.49 9.14
N ASP A 138 19.61 8.29 9.67
CA ASP A 138 19.39 7.00 9.05
C ASP A 138 18.13 6.27 9.53
N LYS A 139 17.29 6.91 10.36
CA LYS A 139 16.18 6.23 11.06
C LYS A 139 14.80 6.44 10.42
N ALA A 140 14.73 7.08 9.25
CA ALA A 140 13.46 7.42 8.60
C ALA A 140 12.58 6.18 8.36
N THR A 141 13.13 5.10 7.79
CA THR A 141 12.37 3.86 7.51
C THR A 141 11.85 3.21 8.79
N ASN A 142 12.68 3.06 9.83
CA ASN A 142 12.27 2.46 11.09
C ASN A 142 11.17 3.28 11.77
N LYS A 143 11.28 4.62 11.75
CA LYS A 143 10.24 5.50 12.27
C LYS A 143 8.91 5.35 11.51
N ALA A 144 8.97 5.23 10.18
CA ALA A 144 7.78 5.03 9.37
C ALA A 144 7.11 3.67 9.67
N GLN A 145 7.90 2.61 9.88
CA GLN A 145 7.40 1.29 10.29
C GLN A 145 6.74 1.32 11.67
N SER A 146 7.36 1.99 12.65
CA SER A 146 6.78 2.19 13.98
C SER A 146 5.47 2.97 13.92
N ALA A 147 5.38 3.99 13.06
CA ALA A 147 4.15 4.76 12.87
C ALA A 147 3.03 3.89 12.27
N ALA A 148 3.32 3.12 11.22
CA ALA A 148 2.35 2.22 10.60
C ALA A 148 1.86 1.13 11.59
N LEU A 149 2.76 0.50 12.34
CA LEU A 149 2.40 -0.53 13.32
C LEU A 149 1.53 0.05 14.43
N LYS A 150 1.86 1.26 14.91
CA LYS A 150 1.06 1.97 15.89
C LYS A 150 -0.37 2.14 15.40
N TYR A 151 -0.56 2.63 14.17
CA TYR A 151 -1.89 2.84 13.63
C TYR A 151 -2.65 1.54 13.40
N LEU A 152 -1.99 0.49 12.89
CA LEU A 152 -2.59 -0.85 12.78
C LEU A 152 -3.14 -1.31 14.14
N LEU A 153 -2.34 -1.24 15.21
CA LEU A 153 -2.75 -1.75 16.52
C LEU A 153 -3.91 -0.94 17.11
N PHE A 154 -3.90 0.40 16.93
CA PHE A 154 -5.02 1.24 17.36
C PHE A 154 -6.31 0.95 16.58
N THR A 155 -6.24 0.78 15.26
CA THR A 155 -7.43 0.59 14.43
C THR A 155 -7.95 -0.84 14.44
N LEU A 156 -7.08 -1.85 14.49
CA LEU A 156 -7.51 -3.24 14.49
C LEU A 156 -8.11 -3.65 15.83
N PHE A 157 -7.49 -3.24 16.94
CA PHE A 157 -7.90 -3.67 18.28
C PHE A 157 -8.70 -2.62 19.05
N MET A 158 -9.04 -1.49 18.42
CA MET A 158 -9.73 -0.35 19.07
C MET A 158 -9.13 -0.06 20.45
N LEU A 159 -7.80 0.05 20.49
CA LEU A 159 -7.05 0.10 21.74
C LEU A 159 -7.64 1.17 22.68
N PRO A 160 -8.05 0.80 23.91
CA PRO A 160 -8.64 1.75 24.82
C PRO A 160 -7.62 2.84 25.13
N VAL A 161 -8.10 4.08 25.14
CA VAL A 161 -7.32 5.23 25.58
C VAL A 161 -7.77 5.57 27.00
N ASP A 162 -6.83 5.89 27.89
CA ASP A 162 -7.19 6.31 29.24
C ASP A 162 -8.16 7.51 29.15
N GLY A 163 -9.37 7.37 29.69
CA GLY A 163 -10.40 8.41 29.66
C GLY A 163 -9.99 9.71 30.37
N ARG A 164 -8.96 9.67 31.22
CA ARG A 164 -8.35 10.86 31.84
C ARG A 164 -7.45 11.65 30.87
N SER A 165 -7.15 11.06 29.70
CA SER A 165 -6.30 11.61 28.65
C SER A 165 -7.05 12.08 27.40
N ILE A 166 -8.38 12.29 27.51
CA ILE A 166 -9.22 13.07 26.57
C ILE A 166 -8.91 14.57 26.74
N ASP A 167 -7.62 14.90 26.77
CA ASP A 167 -7.16 16.21 26.31
C ASP A 167 -7.05 16.06 24.80
N ASP A 168 -8.09 16.51 24.11
CA ASP A 168 -8.20 16.47 22.66
C ASP A 168 -7.04 17.26 22.04
N GLY A 169 -6.07 16.54 21.48
CA GLY A 169 -4.86 17.14 20.91
C GLY A 169 -5.16 17.99 19.66
N ASP A 170 -6.34 17.82 19.07
CA ASP A 170 -6.81 18.66 17.96
C ASP A 170 -7.26 20.05 18.41
N ARG A 171 -7.38 20.30 19.72
CA ARG A 171 -7.75 21.63 20.25
C ARG A 171 -6.59 22.63 20.20
N HIS A 172 -5.36 22.15 20.17
CA HIS A 172 -4.15 22.98 20.11
C HIS A 172 -3.06 22.28 19.29
N HIS A 173 -3.02 22.51 17.97
CA HIS A 173 -1.78 22.34 17.23
C HIS A 173 -0.76 23.35 17.79
N PRO A 174 0.37 22.91 18.38
CA PRO A 174 1.41 23.85 18.77
C PRO A 174 1.97 24.47 17.50
N GLU A 175 1.68 25.75 17.27
CA GLU A 175 2.46 26.59 16.37
C GLU A 175 3.94 26.42 16.78
N PRO A 176 4.84 26.07 15.84
CA PRO A 176 6.25 25.90 16.18
C PRO A 176 6.75 27.20 16.80
N THR A 177 7.28 27.10 18.02
CA THR A 177 7.71 28.26 18.81
C THR A 177 8.74 29.09 18.02
N PRO A 178 8.85 30.40 18.28
CA PRO A 178 9.85 31.24 17.64
C PRO A 178 11.27 30.70 17.79
N GLU A 179 11.56 30.05 18.94
CA GLU A 179 12.82 29.36 19.22
C GLU A 179 13.03 28.15 18.31
N HIS A 180 11.98 27.35 18.07
CA HIS A 180 12.01 26.24 17.12
C HIS A 180 12.18 26.69 15.67
N ARG A 181 11.55 27.80 15.28
CA ARG A 181 11.77 28.44 13.98
C ARG A 181 13.20 28.98 13.86
N ALA A 182 13.72 29.59 14.92
CA ALA A 182 15.07 30.14 14.96
C ALA A 182 16.14 29.05 14.92
N GLU A 183 15.96 27.95 15.66
CA GLU A 183 16.85 26.79 15.58
C GLU A 183 16.84 26.15 14.19
N GLN A 184 15.67 25.97 13.57
CA GLN A 184 15.59 25.47 12.20
C GLN A 184 16.29 26.40 11.20
N GLN A 185 16.12 27.71 11.35
CA GLN A 185 16.79 28.70 10.50
C GLN A 185 18.30 28.72 10.74
N GLN A 186 18.77 28.59 11.97
CA GLN A 186 20.21 28.52 12.28
C GLN A 186 20.85 27.24 11.75
N ARG A 187 20.18 26.08 11.89
CA ARG A 187 20.65 24.81 11.33
C ARG A 187 20.72 24.86 9.80
N GLN A 188 19.72 25.44 9.13
CA GLN A 188 19.74 25.69 7.68
C GLN A 188 20.85 26.66 7.24
N GLN A 189 21.16 27.69 8.04
CA GLN A 189 22.26 28.61 7.75
C GLN A 189 23.64 27.96 7.95
N GLN A 190 23.80 27.09 8.95
CA GLN A 190 25.02 26.31 9.16
C GLN A 190 25.25 25.33 8.01
N ASP A 191 24.21 24.64 7.55
CA ASP A 191 24.28 23.73 6.40
C ASP A 191 24.63 24.48 5.10
N ARG A 192 24.05 25.67 4.88
CA ARG A 192 24.44 26.56 3.76
C ARG A 192 25.88 27.05 3.84
N ARG A 193 26.42 27.30 5.04
CA ARG A 193 27.82 27.68 5.24
C ARG A 193 28.77 26.51 4.96
N GLN A 194 28.41 25.29 5.38
CA GLN A 194 29.18 24.08 5.07
C GLN A 194 29.20 23.77 3.57
N GLN A 195 28.06 23.93 2.87
CA GLN A 195 28.00 23.77 1.41
C GLN A 195 28.80 24.85 0.65
N ARG A 196 28.84 26.10 1.14
CA ARG A 196 29.67 27.16 0.55
C ARG A 196 31.18 26.95 0.75
N GLY A 197 31.60 26.26 1.81
CA GLY A 197 33.00 25.91 2.05
C GLY A 197 33.57 24.90 1.06
N GLN A 198 32.76 23.96 0.57
CA GLN A 198 33.18 22.99 -0.46
C GLN A 198 33.19 23.59 -1.88
N GLY A 199 32.41 24.64 -2.15
CA GLY A 199 32.38 25.32 -3.46
C GLY A 199 33.57 26.25 -3.75
N GLN A 200 34.39 26.61 -2.75
CA GLN A 200 35.53 27.54 -2.94
C GLN A 200 36.80 26.87 -3.49
N GLN A 201 36.88 25.54 -3.57
CA GLN A 201 38.01 24.85 -4.22
C GLN A 201 37.85 24.65 -5.73
N GLN A 202 36.66 24.90 -6.32
CA GLN A 202 36.41 24.68 -7.76
C GLN A 202 36.24 25.96 -8.61
N GLN A 203 36.43 27.15 -8.04
CA GLN A 203 36.37 28.42 -8.81
C GLN A 203 37.77 29.07 -8.95
N ARG A 204 38.65 28.42 -9.71
CA ARG A 204 39.78 29.07 -10.39
C ARG A 204 39.74 28.72 -11.88
N GLY A 205 38.74 29.28 -12.57
CA GLY A 205 38.61 29.25 -14.04
C GLY A 205 37.85 30.49 -14.52
N PRO A 206 38.23 31.13 -15.65
CA PRO A 206 37.70 32.43 -16.03
C PRO A 206 36.28 32.35 -16.64
N ARG A 207 35.41 33.28 -16.24
CA ARG A 207 34.02 33.45 -16.70
C ARG A 207 33.94 34.12 -18.09
N PRO A 208 33.01 33.71 -18.98
CA PRO A 208 32.55 34.55 -20.08
C PRO A 208 31.28 35.34 -19.73
N ALA A 209 31.10 36.45 -20.46
CA ALA A 209 30.23 37.58 -20.16
C ALA A 209 28.72 37.36 -20.42
N ARG A 210 27.89 38.07 -19.64
CA ARG A 210 26.43 38.19 -19.77
C ARG A 210 26.03 38.95 -21.04
N LYS A 211 25.10 38.39 -21.82
CA LYS A 211 24.27 39.13 -22.78
C LYS A 211 22.86 39.32 -22.21
N ALA A 212 22.34 40.54 -22.34
CA ALA A 212 21.00 40.96 -21.94
C ALA A 212 19.92 40.34 -22.84
N VAL A 213 18.75 40.06 -22.28
CA VAL A 213 17.54 39.63 -23.01
C VAL A 213 16.47 40.72 -22.84
N PRO A 214 15.69 41.06 -23.88
CA PRO A 214 14.79 42.21 -23.88
C PRO A 214 13.51 41.97 -23.07
N GLU A 215 13.00 43.06 -22.51
CA GLU A 215 11.76 43.20 -21.75
C GLU A 215 10.53 42.97 -22.66
N GLN A 216 9.66 42.02 -22.30
CA GLN A 216 8.37 41.78 -22.96
C GLN A 216 7.20 42.15 -22.05
N ALA A 217 6.21 42.79 -22.71
CA ALA A 217 5.01 43.48 -22.23
C ALA A 217 4.12 42.70 -21.22
N PRO A 218 3.25 43.40 -20.45
CA PRO A 218 2.57 42.84 -19.28
C PRO A 218 1.56 41.75 -19.65
N ALA A 219 1.74 40.58 -19.05
CA ALA A 219 0.84 39.45 -19.18
C ALA A 219 -0.55 39.78 -18.61
N ARG A 220 -1.58 39.66 -19.44
CA ARG A 220 -2.99 39.62 -18.98
C ARG A 220 -3.16 38.46 -17.99
N PRO A 221 -4.07 38.58 -17.00
CA PRO A 221 -4.31 37.52 -16.03
C PRO A 221 -4.65 36.22 -16.76
N ARG A 222 -3.91 35.15 -16.46
CA ARG A 222 -4.09 33.83 -17.07
C ARG A 222 -5.45 33.29 -16.64
N ARG A 223 -6.35 33.16 -17.61
CA ARG A 223 -7.67 32.53 -17.46
C ARG A 223 -7.48 31.05 -17.11
N ASP A 224 -8.17 30.56 -16.09
CA ASP A 224 -8.05 29.18 -15.61
C ASP A 224 -9.06 28.27 -16.33
N TYR A 225 -8.63 27.73 -17.47
CA TYR A 225 -9.48 26.88 -18.30
C TYR A 225 -9.87 25.56 -17.62
N LEU A 226 -9.09 25.06 -16.65
CA LEU A 226 -9.43 23.85 -15.91
C LEU A 226 -10.64 24.08 -15.00
N ALA A 227 -10.65 25.20 -14.28
CA ALA A 227 -11.79 25.58 -13.46
C ALA A 227 -13.05 25.82 -14.30
N GLU A 228 -12.90 26.45 -15.48
CA GLU A 228 -14.03 26.68 -16.40
C GLU A 228 -14.56 25.38 -17.02
N THR A 229 -13.69 24.43 -17.36
CA THR A 229 -14.07 23.07 -17.78
C THR A 229 -14.78 22.31 -16.65
N GLN A 230 -14.36 22.47 -15.40
CA GLN A 230 -15.07 21.89 -14.26
C GLN A 230 -16.41 22.59 -13.96
N ALA A 231 -16.60 23.83 -14.37
CA ALA A 231 -17.87 24.55 -14.23
C ALA A 231 -18.87 24.25 -15.37
N ALA A 232 -18.37 23.87 -16.55
CA ALA A 232 -19.19 23.57 -17.72
C ALA A 232 -20.20 22.43 -17.46
N ARG A 233 -21.45 22.66 -17.88
CA ARG A 233 -22.60 21.76 -17.65
C ARG A 233 -23.15 21.13 -18.91
N SER A 234 -22.75 21.64 -20.07
CA SER A 234 -23.20 21.16 -21.38
C SER A 234 -22.02 20.94 -22.32
N ARG A 235 -22.20 20.05 -23.31
CA ARG A 235 -21.17 19.75 -24.31
C ARG A 235 -20.70 21.01 -25.06
N GLU A 236 -21.62 21.91 -25.37
CA GLU A 236 -21.32 23.17 -26.05
C GLU A 236 -20.44 24.11 -25.20
N GLU A 237 -20.63 24.12 -23.88
CA GLU A 237 -19.79 24.89 -22.96
C GLU A 237 -18.37 24.32 -22.88
N PHE A 238 -18.21 22.99 -22.91
CA PHE A 238 -16.90 22.34 -22.96
C PHE A 238 -16.14 22.69 -24.24
N ASP A 239 -16.81 22.59 -25.38
CA ASP A 239 -16.19 22.86 -26.69
C ASP A 239 -15.72 24.31 -26.78
N LYS A 240 -16.46 25.25 -26.19
CA LYS A 240 -16.08 26.68 -26.11
C LYS A 240 -14.84 26.92 -25.24
N VAL A 241 -14.79 26.33 -24.04
CA VAL A 241 -13.63 26.48 -23.12
C VAL A 241 -12.37 25.88 -23.73
N ARG A 242 -12.50 24.74 -24.42
CA ARG A 242 -11.40 24.10 -25.13
C ARG A 242 -10.90 24.95 -26.32
N ALA A 243 -11.81 25.52 -27.11
CA ALA A 243 -11.45 26.42 -28.21
C ALA A 243 -10.71 27.67 -27.71
N ASP A 244 -11.16 28.26 -26.60
CA ASP A 244 -10.49 29.40 -25.98
C ASP A 244 -9.09 29.03 -25.44
N ALA A 245 -8.91 27.82 -24.91
CA ALA A 245 -7.61 27.32 -24.44
C ALA A 245 -6.63 27.08 -25.60
N VAL A 246 -7.11 26.53 -26.72
CA VAL A 246 -6.32 26.37 -27.96
C VAL A 246 -5.89 27.74 -28.51
N ALA A 247 -6.83 28.69 -28.60
CA ALA A 247 -6.56 30.05 -29.09
C ALA A 247 -5.56 30.80 -28.19
N ALA A 248 -5.52 30.48 -26.89
CA ALA A 248 -4.55 31.02 -25.94
C ALA A 248 -3.18 30.32 -25.96
N GLY A 249 -2.99 29.32 -26.83
CA GLY A 249 -1.72 28.60 -26.97
C GLY A 249 -1.45 27.61 -25.83
N ALA A 250 -2.50 27.04 -25.22
CA ALA A 250 -2.33 26.01 -24.21
C ALA A 250 -1.60 24.79 -24.79
N PRO A 251 -0.64 24.20 -24.05
CA PRO A 251 0.11 23.03 -24.52
C PRO A 251 -0.80 21.81 -24.67
N GLU A 252 -0.44 20.88 -25.56
CA GLU A 252 -1.29 19.72 -25.90
C GLU A 252 -1.64 18.85 -24.69
N ASP A 253 -0.71 18.70 -23.75
CA ASP A 253 -0.92 17.94 -22.51
C ASP A 253 -1.96 18.60 -21.59
N TYR A 254 -2.11 19.92 -21.67
CA TYR A 254 -3.12 20.66 -20.92
C TYR A 254 -4.51 20.52 -21.57
N LEU A 255 -4.58 20.58 -22.91
CA LEU A 255 -5.83 20.34 -23.65
C LEU A 255 -6.35 18.92 -23.44
N ALA A 256 -5.46 17.92 -23.40
CA ALA A 256 -5.81 16.53 -23.09
C ALA A 256 -6.44 16.37 -21.70
N ARG A 257 -6.01 17.17 -20.71
CA ARG A 257 -6.62 17.19 -19.36
C ARG A 257 -8.03 17.76 -19.39
N LEU A 258 -8.28 18.81 -20.19
CA LEU A 258 -9.63 19.35 -20.36
C LEU A 258 -10.58 18.30 -20.97
N ASP A 259 -10.08 17.56 -21.96
CA ASP A 259 -10.82 16.48 -22.63
C ASP A 259 -11.15 15.32 -21.68
N GLN A 260 -10.23 14.98 -20.76
CA GLN A 260 -10.45 13.94 -19.75
C GLN A 260 -11.54 14.33 -18.74
N VAL A 261 -11.55 15.59 -18.29
CA VAL A 261 -12.60 16.11 -17.39
C VAL A 261 -13.96 16.09 -18.08
N ALA A 262 -14.03 16.45 -19.36
CA ALA A 262 -15.26 16.36 -20.15
C ALA A 262 -15.74 14.91 -20.34
N ALA A 263 -14.82 13.95 -20.50
CA ALA A 263 -15.15 12.52 -20.61
C ALA A 263 -15.70 11.96 -19.29
N GLN A 264 -15.08 12.28 -18.15
CA GLN A 264 -15.52 11.82 -16.82
C GLN A 264 -16.92 12.33 -16.48
N LYS A 265 -17.22 13.59 -16.77
CA LYS A 265 -18.56 14.14 -16.54
C LYS A 265 -19.63 13.52 -17.43
N ARG A 266 -19.28 13.13 -18.66
CA ARG A 266 -20.19 12.41 -19.55
C ARG A 266 -20.49 11.00 -19.04
N ALA A 267 -19.48 10.29 -18.53
CA ALA A 267 -19.67 8.98 -17.91
C ALA A 267 -20.56 9.08 -16.65
N ALA A 268 -20.31 10.06 -15.79
CA ALA A 268 -21.12 10.29 -14.58
C ALA A 268 -22.58 10.71 -14.88
N ALA A 269 -22.83 11.38 -16.00
CA ALA A 269 -24.18 11.72 -16.46
C ALA A 269 -24.92 10.53 -17.11
N ALA A 270 -24.18 9.53 -17.62
CA ALA A 270 -24.75 8.33 -18.23
C ALA A 270 -25.09 7.24 -17.20
N GLU A 271 -24.49 7.27 -16.01
CA GLU A 271 -24.68 6.28 -14.93
C GLU A 271 -25.81 6.63 -13.93
N GLN A 272 -26.55 7.73 -14.13
CA GLN A 272 -27.73 8.01 -13.30
C GLN A 272 -28.98 7.27 -13.85
N PRO A 273 -29.67 6.42 -13.06
CA PRO A 273 -30.92 5.81 -13.47
C PRO A 273 -32.03 6.87 -13.56
N VAL A 274 -32.81 6.82 -14.65
CA VAL A 274 -34.03 7.61 -14.84
C VAL A 274 -35.07 7.18 -13.80
N GLU A 275 -35.17 7.92 -12.70
CA GLU A 275 -36.27 7.79 -11.74
C GLU A 275 -37.51 8.47 -12.33
N GLN A 276 -38.41 7.69 -12.92
CA GLN A 276 -39.75 8.15 -13.29
C GLN A 276 -40.84 7.13 -12.92
N ARG A 277 -41.73 7.62 -12.05
CA ARG A 277 -43.17 7.35 -11.93
C ARG A 277 -43.60 6.07 -11.19
N ARG A 278 -43.71 6.23 -9.87
CA ARG A 278 -44.61 5.45 -9.00
C ARG A 278 -46.07 5.82 -9.31
N GLY A 279 -46.83 4.92 -9.92
CA GLY A 279 -48.30 4.91 -9.89
C GLY A 279 -48.80 4.00 -8.75
N PRO A 280 -50.03 4.18 -8.24
CA PRO A 280 -50.50 3.45 -7.06
C PRO A 280 -50.98 2.05 -7.47
N ILE A 281 -50.57 1.02 -6.74
CA ILE A 281 -51.16 -0.33 -6.85
C ILE A 281 -51.89 -0.63 -5.56
N ALA A 282 -53.17 -0.95 -5.73
CA ALA A 282 -54.12 -1.37 -4.70
C ALA A 282 -54.06 -2.89 -4.42
N ASP A 283 -54.46 -3.21 -3.19
CA ASP A 283 -54.92 -4.46 -2.55
C ASP A 283 -54.77 -5.88 -3.18
N ALA A 284 -54.14 -6.74 -2.35
CA ALA A 284 -54.51 -8.12 -1.94
C ALA A 284 -54.22 -9.34 -2.87
N PRO A 285 -54.24 -10.60 -2.36
CA PRO A 285 -53.43 -11.15 -1.26
C PRO A 285 -52.83 -12.58 -1.51
N ARG A 286 -51.99 -13.02 -0.55
CA ARG A 286 -51.47 -14.38 -0.23
C ARG A 286 -51.97 -15.61 -1.03
N ARG A 287 -51.02 -16.42 -1.50
CA ARG A 287 -51.00 -17.91 -1.48
C ARG A 287 -49.53 -18.35 -1.45
N ALA A 288 -49.02 -18.84 -0.32
CA ALA A 288 -49.08 -20.21 0.16
C ALA A 288 -48.01 -21.11 -0.49
N MET A 289 -47.18 -21.69 0.38
CA MET A 289 -46.23 -22.77 0.17
C MET A 289 -46.70 -23.79 -0.86
N GLU A 290 -45.82 -24.13 -1.82
CA GLU A 290 -45.45 -25.50 -2.23
C GLU A 290 -44.77 -25.46 -3.61
N TRP A 291 -43.43 -25.50 -3.62
CA TRP A 291 -42.70 -26.42 -4.50
C TRP A 291 -41.28 -26.60 -3.96
N THR A 292 -41.02 -27.76 -3.40
CA THR A 292 -39.66 -28.28 -3.19
C THR A 292 -39.22 -29.08 -4.41
N LYS A 293 -37.90 -29.19 -4.58
CA LYS A 293 -37.15 -30.19 -5.37
C LYS A 293 -36.95 -29.84 -6.85
N ASP A 294 -35.77 -29.29 -7.10
CA ASP A 294 -34.82 -29.63 -8.17
C ASP A 294 -34.06 -28.36 -8.59
N ALA A 295 -32.96 -28.09 -7.88
CA ALA A 295 -31.93 -27.16 -8.36
C ALA A 295 -30.57 -27.79 -8.01
N PRO A 296 -29.71 -28.08 -9.00
CA PRO A 296 -28.41 -28.70 -8.74
C PRO A 296 -27.52 -27.73 -7.96
N ALA A 297 -26.73 -28.31 -7.05
CA ALA A 297 -25.62 -27.61 -6.42
C ALA A 297 -24.67 -27.10 -7.52
N SER A 298 -24.46 -25.79 -7.58
CA SER A 298 -23.39 -25.22 -8.38
C SER A 298 -22.07 -25.45 -7.63
N GLU A 299 -21.41 -26.57 -7.92
CA GLU A 299 -19.97 -26.72 -7.69
C GLU A 299 -19.26 -25.59 -8.45
N GLN A 300 -18.59 -24.71 -7.72
CA GLN A 300 -17.63 -23.80 -8.31
C GLN A 300 -16.39 -24.63 -8.69
N PRO A 301 -15.83 -24.48 -9.90
CA PRO A 301 -14.68 -25.27 -10.32
C PRO A 301 -13.50 -24.96 -9.40
N VAL A 302 -13.03 -25.97 -8.67
CA VAL A 302 -11.74 -25.91 -7.97
C VAL A 302 -10.69 -25.60 -9.04
N ASP A 303 -9.95 -24.51 -8.83
CA ASP A 303 -8.91 -24.06 -9.75
C ASP A 303 -7.83 -25.16 -9.82
N GLN A 304 -7.92 -26.03 -10.83
CA GLN A 304 -7.08 -27.22 -11.00
C GLN A 304 -5.59 -26.84 -11.09
N ASP A 305 -5.29 -25.60 -11.49
CA ASP A 305 -3.94 -25.05 -11.54
C ASP A 305 -3.39 -24.78 -10.14
N GLN A 306 -4.23 -24.35 -9.19
CA GLN A 306 -3.84 -24.09 -7.81
C GLN A 306 -3.57 -25.40 -7.04
N GLU A 307 -4.43 -26.41 -7.21
CA GLU A 307 -4.22 -27.73 -6.59
C GLU A 307 -2.95 -28.41 -7.11
N ARG A 308 -2.68 -28.26 -8.41
CA ARG A 308 -1.48 -28.79 -9.05
C ARG A 308 -0.20 -28.10 -8.58
N ALA A 309 -0.23 -26.78 -8.43
CA ALA A 309 0.90 -26.04 -7.88
C ALA A 309 1.23 -26.47 -6.44
N ALA A 310 0.21 -26.74 -5.62
CA ALA A 310 0.39 -27.25 -4.26
C ALA A 310 1.00 -28.66 -4.26
N ALA A 311 0.44 -29.59 -5.04
CA ALA A 311 0.95 -30.96 -5.14
C ALA A 311 2.40 -31.01 -5.64
N LEU A 312 2.77 -30.10 -6.55
CA LEU A 312 4.14 -29.97 -7.04
C LEU A 312 5.10 -29.50 -5.93
N GLY A 313 4.66 -28.55 -5.10
CA GLY A 313 5.44 -28.09 -3.94
C GLY A 313 5.67 -29.20 -2.92
N GLU A 314 4.62 -29.95 -2.57
CA GLU A 314 4.71 -31.07 -1.62
C GLU A 314 5.68 -32.16 -2.09
N MET A 315 5.67 -32.49 -3.39
CA MET A 315 6.60 -33.47 -3.96
C MET A 315 8.06 -33.04 -3.82
N TYR A 316 8.38 -31.76 -4.06
CA TYR A 316 9.75 -31.25 -3.85
C TYR A 316 10.16 -31.18 -2.38
N ASP A 317 9.21 -30.95 -1.48
CA ASP A 317 9.48 -30.96 -0.04
C ASP A 317 9.79 -32.38 0.44
N ALA A 318 9.03 -33.38 -0.04
CA ALA A 318 9.32 -34.80 0.18
C ALA A 318 10.66 -35.22 -0.45
N ALA A 319 10.99 -34.72 -1.63
CA ALA A 319 12.28 -34.98 -2.26
C ALA A 319 13.46 -34.50 -1.41
N ARG A 320 13.35 -33.30 -0.81
CA ARG A 320 14.36 -32.80 0.13
C ARG A 320 14.43 -33.65 1.40
N ALA A 321 13.30 -34.13 1.91
CA ALA A 321 13.28 -35.02 3.07
C ALA A 321 13.93 -36.38 2.77
N ALA A 322 13.82 -36.88 1.54
CA ALA A 322 14.48 -38.08 1.05
C ALA A 322 15.97 -37.91 0.70
N GLY A 323 16.54 -36.71 0.89
CA GLY A 323 17.96 -36.44 0.71
C GLY A 323 18.39 -36.04 -0.72
N LEU A 324 17.45 -35.74 -1.61
CA LEU A 324 17.77 -35.21 -2.94
C LEU A 324 18.36 -33.79 -2.82
N ALA A 325 19.52 -33.57 -3.43
CA ALA A 325 20.35 -32.39 -3.17
C ALA A 325 19.79 -31.12 -3.80
N ASN A 326 19.07 -31.25 -4.91
CA ASN A 326 18.52 -30.11 -5.63
C ASN A 326 17.28 -30.48 -6.46
N ARG A 327 16.62 -29.45 -6.99
CA ARG A 327 15.39 -29.58 -7.77
C ARG A 327 15.57 -30.40 -9.06
N ALA A 328 16.72 -30.30 -9.72
CA ALA A 328 16.98 -31.04 -10.95
C ALA A 328 17.08 -32.55 -10.70
N GLU A 329 17.67 -32.95 -9.57
CA GLU A 329 17.75 -34.36 -9.16
C GLU A 329 16.36 -34.92 -8.81
N ALA A 330 15.50 -34.10 -8.18
CA ALA A 330 14.10 -34.46 -7.93
C ALA A 330 13.29 -34.58 -9.24
N ASP A 331 13.51 -33.66 -10.19
CA ASP A 331 12.88 -33.70 -11.51
C ASP A 331 13.32 -34.93 -12.32
N GLU A 332 14.60 -35.30 -12.25
CA GLU A 332 15.15 -36.50 -12.90
C GLU A 332 14.59 -37.79 -12.27
N THR A 333 14.55 -37.86 -10.93
CA THR A 333 13.94 -38.98 -10.20
C THR A 333 12.47 -39.14 -10.57
N PHE A 334 11.74 -38.02 -10.69
CA PHE A 334 10.35 -38.03 -11.11
C PHE A 334 10.17 -38.48 -12.57
N ALA A 335 10.96 -37.92 -13.48
CA ALA A 335 10.91 -38.26 -14.89
C ALA A 335 11.27 -39.74 -15.15
N ASN A 336 12.21 -40.30 -14.38
CA ASN A 336 12.57 -41.71 -14.48
C ASN A 336 11.40 -42.63 -14.09
N ARG A 337 10.57 -42.24 -13.11
CA ARG A 337 9.41 -43.03 -12.68
C ARG A 337 8.18 -42.84 -13.57
N HIS A 338 7.83 -41.59 -13.87
CA HIS A 338 6.56 -41.26 -14.53
C HIS A 338 6.69 -40.98 -16.04
N GLN A 339 7.91 -41.02 -16.59
CA GLN A 339 8.21 -40.77 -18.01
C GLN A 339 7.73 -39.40 -18.51
N CYS A 340 7.58 -38.42 -17.60
CA CYS A 340 7.18 -37.06 -17.89
C CYS A 340 7.79 -36.07 -16.89
N GLN A 341 7.82 -34.79 -17.23
CA GLN A 341 8.30 -33.75 -16.32
C GLN A 341 7.27 -33.46 -15.21
N PRO A 342 7.68 -33.12 -13.98
CA PRO A 342 6.76 -32.70 -12.91
C PRO A 342 5.88 -31.51 -13.29
N ALA A 343 6.41 -30.60 -14.13
CA ALA A 343 5.68 -29.46 -14.65
C ALA A 343 4.59 -29.81 -15.67
N GLU A 344 4.50 -31.07 -16.11
CA GLU A 344 3.54 -31.59 -17.10
C GLU A 344 2.72 -32.79 -16.56
N SER A 345 2.95 -33.21 -15.32
CA SER A 345 2.28 -34.36 -14.69
C SER A 345 0.96 -33.99 -14.01
N THR A 346 0.17 -35.02 -13.69
CA THR A 346 -1.11 -34.91 -12.97
C THR A 346 -0.91 -34.80 -11.45
N VAL A 347 -1.90 -34.22 -10.75
CA VAL A 347 -1.89 -34.13 -9.27
C VAL A 347 -1.71 -35.51 -8.61
N ALA A 348 -2.32 -36.55 -9.18
CA ALA A 348 -2.21 -37.91 -8.67
C ALA A 348 -0.77 -38.44 -8.74
N GLN A 349 -0.07 -38.23 -9.86
CA GLN A 349 1.33 -38.64 -10.01
C GLN A 349 2.26 -37.88 -9.06
N LEU A 350 2.00 -36.58 -8.84
CA LEU A 350 2.78 -35.76 -7.90
C LEU A 350 2.63 -36.25 -6.46
N ARG A 351 1.40 -36.58 -6.03
CA ARG A 351 1.12 -37.10 -4.68
C ARG A 351 1.63 -38.54 -4.50
N GLU A 352 1.56 -39.38 -5.53
CA GLU A 352 2.15 -40.73 -5.51
C GLU A 352 3.66 -40.66 -5.27
N MET A 353 4.38 -39.85 -6.07
CA MET A 353 5.83 -39.67 -5.88
C MET A 353 6.17 -39.11 -4.49
N ARG A 354 5.39 -38.13 -3.99
CA ARG A 354 5.57 -37.57 -2.66
C ARG A 354 5.55 -38.68 -1.59
N ASP A 355 4.58 -39.58 -1.66
CA ASP A 355 4.41 -40.63 -0.67
C ASP A 355 5.55 -41.65 -0.73
N ASP A 356 5.99 -42.03 -1.93
CA ASP A 356 7.17 -42.91 -2.10
C ASP A 356 8.45 -42.29 -1.53
N LEU A 357 8.67 -40.99 -1.76
CA LEU A 357 9.83 -40.26 -1.24
C LEU A 357 9.80 -40.14 0.28
N LEU A 358 8.62 -39.92 0.87
CA LEU A 358 8.44 -39.89 2.32
C LEU A 358 8.67 -41.26 2.95
N ASP A 359 8.27 -42.34 2.29
CA ASP A 359 8.52 -43.69 2.79
C ASP A 359 10.00 -44.07 2.67
N ALA A 360 10.66 -43.73 1.56
CA ALA A 360 12.11 -43.88 1.42
C ALA A 360 12.89 -43.08 2.47
N ALA A 361 12.44 -41.88 2.84
CA ALA A 361 13.05 -41.07 3.90
C ALA A 361 12.89 -41.71 5.29
N LYS A 362 11.75 -42.36 5.57
CA LYS A 362 11.55 -43.11 6.82
C LYS A 362 12.44 -44.34 6.88
N GLU A 363 12.57 -45.07 5.78
CA GLU A 363 13.46 -46.23 5.70
C GLU A 363 14.94 -45.85 5.86
N ALA A 364 15.36 -44.69 5.35
CA ALA A 364 16.73 -44.19 5.51
C ALA A 364 17.04 -43.65 6.92
N SER A 365 16.03 -43.40 7.75
CA SER A 365 16.16 -42.88 9.12
C SER A 365 15.91 -43.93 10.22
N ALA A 366 15.50 -45.14 9.83
CA ALA A 366 15.40 -46.34 10.68
C ALA A 366 16.70 -47.14 10.64
#